data_AF-A0A8D8IK14-F1
#
_entry.id   AF-A0A8D8IK14-F1
#
_cell.length_a   1.000
_cell.length_b   1.000
_cell.length_c   1.000
_cell.angle_alpha   90.00
_cell.angle_beta   90.00
_cell.angle_gamma   90.00
#
_symmetry.space_group_name_H-M   'P 1'
#
loop_
_entity.id
_entity.type
_entity.pdbx_description
1 polymer ?
#
loop_
_entity_poly.entity_id
_entity_poly.type
_entity_poly.pdbx_seq_one_letter_code
_entity_poly.pdbx_strand_id
1 'polypeptide(L)'
;MTSAIGSSTDSFGFNGLKLFEVVRDCLPDDRKRTQNLLETKDDMLFVWNSKNCSVLTVNWRAANVKKDQQQKYQTLIPSAPQNFTVEKILPSTEATFLALSGPRGLSILELPRRWGPNGQYQNGKECIICRSYNLDEHLFNENANLEILQIRWHPASPTDSHILALLSDNSIRVYDVDALRHVWRVGPSPSLVNGGAVAATKVPLSTSSPTTRSTAKLAYLSSLGDTAVDFDIAPPRVVSEGGAADLTTTTLEDTSYSTTGGGHSFAQPKKSKGGKIEWPIVILRGDGNVYILCAGIDTDRPKLQGPISILPQVDDNYGLDSCWLVVVPSLPPTIIIAESSGKTHHALLLEEESPAERSLTELDSSLVLYPCEWYLQVLETVELELGLAGVDEARTYSCPIHLKRDLLNESRYFAYHNAGLHAVTMDFTRQLVQFVENDDDLNEKYPLFNSQSRAEYVVCTK
;
A
#
# COMPACT_ATOMS: atom_id res chain seq x y z
N MET A 1 -35.42 -33.30 -16.94
CA MET A 1 -34.34 -32.43 -17.46
C MET A 1 -34.29 -31.18 -16.59
N THR A 2 -33.56 -31.26 -15.50
CA THR A 2 -33.28 -30.14 -14.59
C THR A 2 -32.13 -29.34 -15.18
N SER A 3 -32.41 -28.11 -15.63
CA SER A 3 -31.39 -27.17 -16.08
C SER A 3 -30.48 -26.81 -14.91
N ALA A 4 -29.20 -27.18 -15.00
CA ALA A 4 -28.17 -26.65 -14.12
C ALA A 4 -28.14 -25.13 -14.30
N ILE A 5 -28.51 -24.38 -13.26
CA ILE A 5 -28.28 -22.95 -13.17
C ILE A 5 -26.77 -22.82 -12.96
N GLY A 6 -26.01 -22.75 -14.05
CA GLY A 6 -24.61 -22.36 -13.99
C GLY A 6 -24.54 -20.92 -13.51
N SER A 7 -23.84 -20.66 -12.40
CA SER A 7 -23.52 -19.30 -11.97
C SER A 7 -22.75 -18.60 -13.10
N SER A 8 -23.37 -17.63 -13.77
CA SER A 8 -22.66 -16.78 -14.72
C SER A 8 -21.63 -15.96 -13.96
N THR A 9 -20.34 -16.18 -14.22
CA THR A 9 -19.24 -15.32 -13.73
C THR A 9 -19.40 -13.87 -14.20
N ASP A 10 -20.18 -13.65 -15.26
CA ASP A 10 -20.59 -12.34 -15.73
C ASP A 10 -22.01 -11.98 -15.24
N SER A 11 -22.14 -11.73 -13.95
CA SER A 11 -23.43 -11.35 -13.34
C SER A 11 -23.90 -9.94 -13.72
N PHE A 12 -22.99 -9.08 -14.21
CA PHE A 12 -23.27 -7.70 -14.62
C PHE A 12 -23.42 -7.54 -16.15
N GLY A 13 -23.24 -8.60 -16.94
CA GLY A 13 -23.30 -8.54 -18.40
C GLY A 13 -22.15 -7.72 -19.02
N PHE A 14 -21.04 -7.57 -18.32
CA PHE A 14 -19.87 -6.81 -18.74
C PHE A 14 -19.26 -7.33 -20.04
N ASN A 15 -19.34 -8.63 -20.33
CA ASN A 15 -18.83 -9.17 -21.59
C ASN A 15 -19.51 -8.57 -22.83
N GLY A 16 -20.77 -8.16 -22.69
CA GLY A 16 -21.55 -7.54 -23.75
C GLY A 16 -21.32 -6.03 -23.90
N LEU A 17 -20.60 -5.39 -22.98
CA LEU A 17 -20.30 -3.97 -23.09
C LEU A 17 -19.15 -3.74 -24.08
N LYS A 18 -19.34 -2.78 -25.00
CA LYS A 18 -18.31 -2.37 -25.97
C LYS A 18 -16.99 -1.96 -25.31
N LEU A 19 -17.04 -1.46 -24.06
CA LEU A 19 -15.85 -1.18 -23.26
C LEU A 19 -14.95 -2.42 -23.17
N PHE A 20 -15.50 -3.58 -22.78
CA PHE A 20 -14.72 -4.79 -22.55
C PHE A 20 -14.26 -5.45 -23.86
N GLU A 21 -14.95 -5.20 -24.98
CA GLU A 21 -14.42 -5.51 -26.32
C GLU A 21 -13.11 -4.76 -26.58
N VAL A 22 -13.11 -3.44 -26.39
CA VAL A 22 -11.89 -2.62 -26.55
C VAL A 22 -10.81 -3.00 -25.56
N VAL A 23 -11.17 -3.28 -24.30
CA VAL A 23 -10.19 -3.68 -23.28
C VAL A 23 -9.48 -4.96 -23.68
N ARG A 24 -10.19 -5.99 -24.17
CA ARG A 24 -9.57 -7.24 -24.64
C ARG A 24 -8.56 -7.00 -25.75
N ASP A 25 -8.84 -6.06 -26.65
CA ASP A 25 -7.93 -5.69 -27.73
C ASP A 25 -6.75 -4.84 -27.26
N CYS A 26 -6.87 -4.14 -26.12
CA CYS A 26 -5.86 -3.20 -25.62
C CYS A 26 -5.01 -3.75 -24.46
N LEU A 27 -5.20 -5.01 -24.07
CA LEU A 27 -4.34 -5.67 -23.10
C LEU A 27 -2.89 -5.75 -23.63
N PRO A 28 -1.88 -5.52 -22.79
CA PRO A 28 -0.48 -5.66 -23.20
C PRO A 28 -0.18 -7.07 -23.72
N ASP A 29 0.68 -7.16 -24.73
CA ASP A 29 1.14 -8.44 -25.28
C ASP A 29 2.02 -9.20 -24.28
N ASP A 30 2.75 -8.49 -23.42
CA ASP A 30 3.56 -9.08 -22.36
C ASP A 30 2.74 -9.36 -21.10
N ARG A 31 2.19 -10.57 -21.01
CA ARG A 31 1.37 -11.05 -19.88
C ARG A 31 2.18 -11.76 -18.79
N LYS A 32 3.49 -11.51 -18.69
CA LYS A 32 4.37 -12.23 -17.75
C LYS A 32 4.17 -11.84 -16.29
N ARG A 33 3.62 -10.64 -16.03
CA ARG A 33 3.44 -10.09 -14.68
C ARG A 33 2.00 -9.66 -14.46
N THR A 34 1.56 -9.77 -13.22
CA THR A 34 0.25 -9.27 -12.78
C THR A 34 0.24 -7.74 -12.82
N GLN A 35 -0.85 -7.13 -13.30
CA GLN A 35 -1.00 -5.69 -13.46
C GLN A 35 -2.37 -5.21 -12.95
N ASN A 36 -2.43 -3.96 -12.48
CA ASN A 36 -3.63 -3.31 -11.93
C ASN A 36 -4.15 -2.25 -12.90
N LEU A 37 -4.58 -2.67 -14.10
CA LEU A 37 -5.02 -1.77 -15.17
C LEU A 37 -6.52 -1.46 -15.12
N LEU A 38 -7.24 -2.01 -14.16
CA LEU A 38 -8.68 -1.85 -13.98
C LEU A 38 -8.98 -1.54 -12.52
N GLU A 39 -9.71 -0.46 -12.27
CA GLU A 39 -10.12 -0.06 -10.94
C GLU A 39 -11.56 0.43 -10.92
N THR A 40 -12.20 0.29 -9.77
CA THR A 40 -13.55 0.80 -9.52
C THR A 40 -13.53 1.76 -8.36
N LYS A 41 -14.22 2.88 -8.51
CA LYS A 41 -14.46 3.82 -7.42
C LYS A 41 -15.92 4.25 -7.48
N ASP A 42 -16.64 3.96 -6.40
CA ASP A 42 -18.08 4.15 -6.25
C ASP A 42 -18.88 3.49 -7.40
N ASP A 43 -19.46 4.28 -8.30
CA ASP A 43 -20.23 3.81 -9.45
C ASP A 43 -19.45 3.84 -10.78
N MET A 44 -18.18 4.25 -10.75
CA MET A 44 -17.34 4.39 -11.93
C MET A 44 -16.34 3.24 -12.03
N LEU A 45 -16.21 2.71 -13.24
CA LEU A 45 -15.16 1.78 -13.65
C LEU A 45 -14.14 2.56 -14.49
N PHE A 46 -12.85 2.34 -14.23
CA PHE A 46 -11.74 2.89 -14.98
C PHE A 46 -10.89 1.76 -15.53
N VAL A 47 -10.47 1.87 -16.78
CA VAL A 47 -9.59 0.88 -17.42
C VAL A 47 -8.53 1.60 -18.24
N TRP A 48 -7.26 1.24 -18.04
CA TRP A 48 -6.16 1.75 -18.84
C TRP A 48 -6.14 1.11 -20.23
N ASN A 49 -6.12 1.94 -21.27
CA ASN A 49 -5.90 1.54 -22.65
C ASN A 49 -4.45 1.86 -23.05
N SER A 50 -3.62 0.81 -23.07
CA SER A 50 -2.19 0.91 -23.39
C SER A 50 -1.90 1.31 -24.85
N LYS A 51 -2.76 0.92 -25.80
CA LYS A 51 -2.59 1.21 -27.23
C LYS A 51 -2.79 2.68 -27.56
N ASN A 52 -3.74 3.32 -26.88
CA ASN A 52 -4.11 4.71 -27.12
C ASN A 52 -3.65 5.66 -26.00
N CYS A 53 -2.89 5.17 -25.00
CA CYS A 53 -2.44 5.93 -23.84
C CYS A 53 -3.56 6.75 -23.17
N SER A 54 -4.71 6.13 -22.92
CA SER A 54 -5.91 6.79 -22.38
C SER A 54 -6.63 5.93 -21.37
N VAL A 55 -7.53 6.52 -20.58
CA VAL A 55 -8.36 5.81 -19.61
C VAL A 55 -9.78 5.72 -20.15
N LEU A 56 -10.29 4.50 -20.29
CA LEU A 56 -11.69 4.27 -20.62
C LEU A 56 -12.49 4.23 -19.32
N THR A 57 -13.67 4.86 -19.31
CA THR A 57 -14.51 4.92 -18.12
C THR A 57 -15.98 4.76 -18.42
N VAL A 58 -16.70 4.07 -17.53
CA VAL A 58 -18.15 3.89 -17.63
C VAL A 58 -18.77 3.91 -16.23
N ASN A 59 -19.97 4.49 -16.12
CA ASN A 59 -20.82 4.26 -14.95
C ASN A 59 -21.40 2.84 -15.04
N TRP A 60 -20.76 1.90 -14.37
CA TRP A 60 -21.12 0.48 -14.46
C TRP A 60 -22.48 0.20 -13.81
N ARG A 61 -22.84 0.96 -12.76
CA ARG A 61 -24.13 0.82 -12.07
C ARG A 61 -25.28 1.24 -12.98
N ALA A 62 -25.14 2.38 -13.67
CA ALA A 62 -26.14 2.84 -14.63
C ALA A 62 -26.27 1.89 -15.83
N ALA A 63 -25.14 1.37 -16.34
CA ALA A 63 -25.13 0.41 -17.44
C ALA A 63 -25.89 -0.88 -17.06
N ASN A 64 -25.71 -1.36 -15.82
CA ASN A 64 -26.38 -2.54 -15.31
C ASN A 64 -27.90 -2.34 -15.16
N VAL A 65 -28.35 -1.19 -14.64
CA VAL A 65 -29.78 -0.92 -14.41
C VAL A 65 -30.57 -0.87 -15.72
N LYS A 66 -30.03 -0.19 -16.73
CA LYS A 66 -30.77 0.01 -17.99
C LYS A 66 -30.72 -1.20 -18.93
N LYS A 67 -29.87 -2.20 -18.63
CA LYS A 67 -29.47 -3.27 -19.57
C LYS A 67 -29.14 -2.69 -20.96
N ASP A 68 -28.65 -1.45 -20.96
CA ASP A 68 -28.51 -0.67 -22.18
C ASP A 68 -27.18 -1.04 -22.80
N GLN A 69 -27.25 -1.97 -23.75
CA GLN A 69 -26.10 -2.41 -24.55
C GLN A 69 -25.44 -1.24 -25.33
N GLN A 70 -26.09 -0.07 -25.39
CA GLN A 70 -25.57 1.12 -26.04
C GLN A 70 -24.97 2.16 -25.09
N GLN A 71 -24.89 1.91 -23.77
CA GLN A 71 -24.27 2.88 -22.88
C GLN A 71 -22.79 3.06 -23.25
N LYS A 72 -22.49 4.21 -23.85
CA LYS A 72 -21.15 4.55 -24.32
C LYS A 72 -20.24 4.78 -23.12
N TYR A 73 -19.08 4.13 -23.13
CA TYR A 73 -17.96 4.53 -22.28
C TYR A 73 -17.43 5.89 -22.77
N GLN A 74 -16.74 6.60 -21.88
CA GLN A 74 -16.02 7.83 -22.20
C GLN A 74 -14.51 7.54 -22.19
N THR A 75 -13.76 8.28 -22.99
CA THR A 75 -12.30 8.20 -23.10
C THR A 75 -11.69 9.44 -22.47
N LEU A 76 -10.93 9.26 -21.40
CA LEU A 76 -10.17 10.30 -20.72
C LEU A 76 -8.72 10.27 -21.27
N ILE A 77 -8.32 11.36 -21.90
CA ILE A 77 -7.03 11.49 -22.60
C ILE A 77 -6.13 12.39 -21.74
N PRO A 78 -4.99 11.90 -21.22
CA PRO A 78 -4.00 12.75 -20.57
C PRO A 78 -3.55 13.91 -21.46
N SER A 79 -3.44 15.12 -20.90
CA SER A 79 -2.99 16.30 -21.64
C SER A 79 -1.50 16.27 -22.03
N ALA A 80 -0.72 15.45 -21.33
CA ALA A 80 0.68 15.18 -21.59
C ALA A 80 0.90 13.70 -21.92
N PRO A 81 1.84 13.35 -22.81
CA PRO A 81 2.14 11.97 -23.13
C PRO A 81 2.73 11.23 -21.92
N GLN A 82 2.41 9.94 -21.80
CA GLN A 82 2.99 9.06 -20.79
C GLN A 82 4.24 8.40 -21.36
N ASN A 83 5.40 8.80 -20.85
CA ASN A 83 6.71 8.32 -21.30
C ASN A 83 7.16 7.02 -20.59
N PHE A 84 6.21 6.30 -19.98
CA PHE A 84 6.45 5.07 -19.23
C PHE A 84 5.30 4.09 -19.42
N THR A 85 5.57 2.81 -19.20
CA THR A 85 4.54 1.75 -19.20
C THR A 85 3.72 1.85 -17.93
N VAL A 86 2.43 2.12 -18.04
CA VAL A 86 1.49 2.07 -16.91
C VAL A 86 1.20 0.61 -16.57
N GLU A 87 1.42 0.23 -15.31
CA GLU A 87 1.13 -1.10 -14.76
C GLU A 87 0.08 -1.04 -13.64
N LYS A 88 -0.23 0.16 -13.13
CA LYS A 88 -1.22 0.41 -12.09
C LYS A 88 -1.98 1.70 -12.36
N ILE A 89 -3.29 1.65 -12.22
CA ILE A 89 -4.13 2.83 -12.05
C ILE A 89 -4.71 2.85 -10.63
N LEU A 90 -4.85 4.03 -10.04
CA LEU A 90 -5.35 4.17 -8.68
C LEU A 90 -6.16 5.47 -8.51
N PRO A 91 -7.51 5.40 -8.45
CA PRO A 91 -8.32 6.58 -8.19
C PRO A 91 -8.09 7.09 -6.76
N SER A 92 -8.18 8.41 -6.59
CA SER A 92 -8.10 9.07 -5.28
C SER A 92 -9.34 8.79 -4.43
N THR A 93 -9.30 9.20 -3.16
CA THR A 93 -10.35 8.88 -2.17
C THR A 93 -11.69 9.49 -2.54
N GLU A 94 -11.73 10.67 -3.15
CA GLU A 94 -12.95 11.33 -3.62
C GLU A 94 -13.10 11.24 -5.16
N ALA A 95 -12.25 10.46 -5.82
CA ALA A 95 -12.20 10.33 -7.28
C ALA A 95 -12.08 11.68 -8.01
N THR A 96 -11.39 12.67 -7.43
CA THR A 96 -11.03 13.91 -8.13
C THR A 96 -9.77 13.72 -8.99
N PHE A 97 -8.95 12.73 -8.68
CA PHE A 97 -7.75 12.38 -9.41
C PHE A 97 -7.67 10.87 -9.70
N LEU A 98 -6.87 10.52 -10.71
CA LEU A 98 -6.50 9.16 -11.04
C LEU A 98 -4.99 9.09 -11.24
N ALA A 99 -4.30 8.33 -10.40
CA ALA A 99 -2.89 8.07 -10.57
C ALA A 99 -2.66 6.97 -11.63
N LEU A 100 -1.70 7.19 -12.51
CA LEU A 100 -1.17 6.25 -13.48
C LEU A 100 0.28 5.97 -13.10
N SER A 101 0.62 4.73 -12.77
CA SER A 101 1.93 4.37 -12.25
C SER A 101 2.49 3.16 -12.97
N GLY A 102 3.80 3.19 -13.18
CA GLY A 102 4.59 2.01 -13.49
C GLY A 102 6.00 2.16 -12.90
N PRO A 103 6.88 1.18 -13.12
CA PRO A 103 8.20 1.17 -12.50
C PRO A 103 9.03 2.41 -12.82
N ARG A 104 8.79 3.05 -13.96
CA ARG A 104 9.61 4.16 -14.49
C ARG A 104 8.91 5.52 -14.49
N GLY A 105 7.73 5.64 -13.89
CA GLY A 105 7.03 6.90 -13.85
C GLY A 105 5.70 6.88 -13.11
N LEU A 106 5.29 8.06 -12.66
CA LEU A 106 4.02 8.33 -12.00
C LEU A 106 3.42 9.58 -12.63
N SER A 107 2.15 9.51 -13.00
CA SER A 107 1.38 10.63 -13.52
C SER A 107 0.05 10.75 -12.79
N ILE A 108 -0.39 11.97 -12.50
CA ILE A 108 -1.69 12.24 -11.90
C ILE A 108 -2.59 12.86 -12.96
N LEU A 109 -3.76 12.25 -13.18
CA LEU A 109 -4.80 12.74 -14.07
C LEU A 109 -5.92 13.41 -13.26
N GLU A 110 -6.20 14.69 -13.52
CA GLU A 110 -7.34 15.40 -12.95
C GLU A 110 -8.64 14.90 -13.60
N LEU A 111 -9.52 14.29 -12.80
CA LEU A 111 -10.77 13.75 -13.29
C LEU A 111 -11.78 14.90 -13.53
N PRO A 112 -12.45 14.93 -14.69
CA PRO A 112 -13.39 15.99 -15.01
C PRO A 112 -14.61 15.95 -14.09
N ARG A 113 -15.33 17.09 -13.98
CA ARG A 113 -16.59 17.12 -13.23
C ARG A 113 -17.69 16.29 -13.91
N ARG A 114 -18.48 15.62 -13.08
CA ARG A 114 -19.67 14.84 -13.48
C ARG A 114 -20.91 15.73 -13.43
N TRP A 115 -21.59 15.88 -14.55
CA TRP A 115 -22.86 16.63 -14.65
C TRP A 115 -23.74 16.18 -15.82
N GLY A 116 -23.36 15.06 -16.47
CA GLY A 116 -24.13 14.47 -17.55
C GLY A 116 -25.18 13.47 -17.10
N PRO A 117 -26.00 13.01 -18.07
CA PRO A 117 -26.95 11.95 -17.80
C PRO A 117 -26.23 10.71 -17.24
N ASN A 118 -26.87 10.03 -16.30
CA ASN A 118 -26.33 8.82 -15.65
C ASN A 118 -24.97 9.05 -14.95
N GLY A 119 -24.73 10.27 -14.46
CA GLY A 119 -23.48 10.62 -13.78
C GLY A 119 -22.26 10.61 -14.70
N GLN A 120 -22.43 10.86 -16.00
CA GLN A 120 -21.31 10.97 -16.93
C GLN A 120 -20.49 12.26 -16.73
N TYR A 121 -19.22 12.19 -17.11
CA TYR A 121 -18.30 13.32 -17.13
C TYR A 121 -18.66 14.32 -18.24
N GLN A 122 -18.49 15.62 -17.99
CA GLN A 122 -18.68 16.69 -19.00
C GLN A 122 -19.92 16.50 -19.90
N ASN A 123 -21.08 16.22 -19.31
CA ASN A 123 -22.33 15.97 -20.04
C ASN A 123 -22.35 14.77 -21.00
N GLY A 124 -21.56 13.74 -20.74
CA GLY A 124 -21.49 12.57 -21.62
C GLY A 124 -20.61 12.76 -22.85
N LYS A 125 -19.68 13.74 -22.83
CA LYS A 125 -18.70 13.93 -23.90
C LYS A 125 -17.87 12.65 -24.09
N GLU A 126 -17.79 12.14 -25.33
CA GLU A 126 -17.17 10.85 -25.63
C GLU A 126 -15.66 10.85 -25.36
N CYS A 127 -14.94 11.90 -25.75
CA CYS A 127 -13.50 12.06 -25.51
C CYS A 127 -13.22 13.35 -24.71
N ILE A 128 -12.51 13.23 -23.59
CA ILE A 128 -12.23 14.33 -22.68
C ILE A 128 -10.72 14.43 -22.46
N ILE A 129 -10.13 15.57 -22.81
CA ILE A 129 -8.75 15.87 -22.44
C ILE A 129 -8.74 16.24 -20.96
N CYS A 130 -7.96 15.51 -20.18
CA CYS A 130 -7.83 15.65 -18.75
C CYS A 130 -6.43 16.19 -18.44
N ARG A 131 -6.35 17.14 -17.51
CA ARG A 131 -5.05 17.70 -17.11
C ARG A 131 -4.22 16.60 -16.47
N SER A 132 -2.97 16.46 -16.89
CA SER A 132 -2.06 15.43 -16.39
C SER A 132 -0.74 16.02 -15.91
N TYR A 133 -0.22 15.47 -14.82
CA TYR A 133 1.01 15.90 -14.18
C TYR A 133 1.96 14.73 -14.08
N ASN A 134 3.05 14.74 -14.85
CA ASN A 134 4.08 13.69 -14.79
C ASN A 134 5.07 14.05 -13.69
N LEU A 135 5.19 13.20 -12.67
CA LEU A 135 5.96 13.49 -11.46
C LEU A 135 7.40 13.02 -11.61
N ASP A 136 8.35 13.87 -11.22
CA ASP A 136 9.79 13.57 -11.15
C ASP A 136 10.39 12.94 -12.44
N GLU A 137 9.91 13.33 -13.63
CA GLU A 137 10.39 12.77 -14.91
C GLU A 137 11.92 12.86 -15.04
N HIS A 138 12.51 14.00 -14.64
CA HIS A 138 13.95 14.22 -14.69
C HIS A 138 14.72 13.20 -13.86
N LEU A 139 14.26 12.90 -12.66
CA LEU A 139 14.93 11.95 -11.79
C LEU A 139 14.89 10.54 -12.37
N PHE A 140 13.74 10.07 -12.88
CA PHE A 140 13.68 8.74 -13.48
C PHE A 140 14.55 8.67 -14.74
N ASN A 141 14.65 9.75 -15.52
CA ASN A 141 15.56 9.83 -16.66
C ASN A 141 17.05 9.79 -16.26
N GLU A 142 17.42 10.46 -15.16
CA GLU A 142 18.80 10.47 -14.65
C GLU A 142 19.18 9.17 -13.92
N ASN A 143 18.19 8.48 -13.33
CA ASN A 143 18.40 7.27 -12.53
C ASN A 143 17.76 6.05 -13.21
N ALA A 144 18.50 5.45 -14.13
CA ALA A 144 18.06 4.31 -14.95
C ALA A 144 17.59 3.06 -14.17
N ASN A 145 17.99 2.92 -12.89
CA ASN A 145 17.68 1.76 -12.04
C ASN A 145 16.69 2.08 -10.91
N LEU A 146 16.28 3.34 -10.76
CA LEU A 146 15.34 3.74 -9.72
C LEU A 146 13.92 3.37 -10.13
N GLU A 147 13.21 2.63 -9.30
CA GLU A 147 11.87 2.15 -9.63
C GLU A 147 10.85 2.65 -8.62
N ILE A 148 9.64 2.93 -9.08
CA ILE A 148 8.47 3.09 -8.21
C ILE A 148 7.96 1.71 -7.85
N LEU A 149 7.95 1.39 -6.56
CA LEU A 149 7.54 0.10 -6.04
C LEU A 149 6.08 0.11 -5.59
N GLN A 150 5.65 1.18 -4.95
CA GLN A 150 4.28 1.31 -4.47
C GLN A 150 3.78 2.75 -4.46
N ILE A 151 2.47 2.93 -4.65
CA ILE A 151 1.78 4.20 -4.43
C ILE A 151 0.55 4.04 -3.52
N ARG A 152 0.27 5.07 -2.70
CA ARG A 152 -0.95 5.18 -1.87
C ARG A 152 -1.38 6.64 -1.80
N TRP A 153 -2.68 6.91 -1.96
CA TRP A 153 -3.24 8.22 -1.62
C TRP A 153 -3.26 8.40 -0.11
N HIS A 154 -2.93 9.60 0.38
CA HIS A 154 -3.01 9.89 1.80
C HIS A 154 -4.50 9.96 2.23
N PRO A 155 -4.97 9.17 3.20
CA PRO A 155 -6.39 9.04 3.55
C PRO A 155 -7.02 10.34 4.04
N ALA A 156 -6.24 11.21 4.69
CA ALA A 156 -6.70 12.53 5.14
C ALA A 156 -6.16 13.67 4.27
N SER A 157 -5.92 13.43 2.97
CA SER A 157 -5.57 14.52 2.05
C SER A 157 -6.71 15.55 2.02
N PRO A 158 -6.49 16.81 2.44
CA PRO A 158 -7.57 17.81 2.53
C PRO A 158 -8.19 18.15 1.17
N THR A 159 -7.43 17.94 0.10
CA THR A 159 -7.75 18.29 -1.29
C THR A 159 -7.80 17.06 -2.19
N ASP A 160 -7.78 15.85 -1.62
CA ASP A 160 -7.75 14.56 -2.33
C ASP A 160 -6.56 14.41 -3.31
N SER A 161 -5.52 15.23 -3.14
CA SER A 161 -4.42 15.42 -4.10
C SER A 161 -3.07 14.86 -3.64
N HIS A 162 -2.97 14.38 -2.40
CA HIS A 162 -1.71 13.97 -1.83
C HIS A 162 -1.46 12.48 -2.03
N ILE A 163 -0.38 12.15 -2.73
CA ILE A 163 0.02 10.78 -3.02
C ILE A 163 1.42 10.49 -2.50
N LEU A 164 1.59 9.31 -1.90
CA LEU A 164 2.86 8.78 -1.44
C LEU A 164 3.36 7.77 -2.46
N ALA A 165 4.64 7.87 -2.84
CA ALA A 165 5.31 6.93 -3.72
C ALA A 165 6.55 6.35 -3.02
N LEU A 166 6.58 5.03 -2.85
CA LEU A 166 7.74 4.28 -2.38
C LEU A 166 8.63 3.94 -3.56
N LEU A 167 9.91 4.26 -3.45
CA LEU A 167 10.92 4.03 -4.47
C LEU A 167 11.94 2.95 -4.04
N SER A 168 12.58 2.33 -5.03
CA SER A 168 13.56 1.25 -4.83
C SER A 168 14.86 1.67 -4.12
N ASP A 169 15.05 2.97 -3.92
CA ASP A 169 16.11 3.50 -3.09
C ASP A 169 15.73 3.61 -1.61
N ASN A 170 14.62 3.00 -1.16
CA ASN A 170 14.11 3.10 0.22
C ASN A 170 13.71 4.53 0.62
N SER A 171 13.17 5.32 -0.31
CA SER A 171 12.53 6.60 -0.01
C SER A 171 11.03 6.56 -0.27
N ILE A 172 10.26 7.24 0.60
CA ILE A 172 8.86 7.58 0.34
C ILE A 172 8.80 9.05 -0.02
N ARG A 173 8.21 9.37 -1.17
CA ARG A 173 7.98 10.74 -1.60
C ARG A 173 6.53 11.12 -1.50
N VAL A 174 6.27 12.31 -0.98
CA VAL A 174 4.94 12.86 -0.83
C VAL A 174 4.77 13.99 -1.83
N TYR A 175 3.82 13.83 -2.74
CA TYR A 175 3.44 14.85 -3.71
C TYR A 175 2.08 15.42 -3.36
N ASP A 176 1.89 16.70 -3.66
CA ASP A 176 0.59 17.34 -3.74
C ASP A 176 0.39 17.77 -5.20
N VAL A 177 -0.36 16.97 -5.96
CA VAL A 177 -0.40 17.06 -7.42
C VAL A 177 1.02 17.00 -8.01
N ASP A 178 1.57 18.10 -8.54
CA ASP A 178 2.89 18.20 -9.14
C ASP A 178 3.99 18.70 -8.20
N ALA A 179 3.62 19.16 -7.01
CA ALA A 179 4.57 19.67 -6.03
C ALA A 179 5.10 18.53 -5.15
N LEU A 180 6.41 18.24 -5.25
CA LEU A 180 7.10 17.39 -4.28
C LEU A 180 7.17 18.12 -2.93
N ARG A 181 6.45 17.60 -1.93
CA ARG A 181 6.38 18.16 -0.57
C ARG A 181 7.48 17.62 0.32
N HIS A 182 7.64 16.29 0.33
CA HIS A 182 8.59 15.62 1.22
C HIS A 182 9.28 14.44 0.55
N VAL A 183 10.50 14.16 1.02
CA VAL A 183 11.24 12.93 0.74
C VAL A 183 11.65 12.33 2.07
N TRP A 184 11.01 11.23 2.45
CA TRP A 184 11.24 10.53 3.71
C TRP A 184 12.10 9.30 3.48
N ARG A 185 13.18 9.18 4.26
CA ARG A 185 14.05 8.00 4.25
C ARG A 185 13.45 6.89 5.10
N VAL A 186 13.27 5.70 4.53
CA VAL A 186 12.66 4.54 5.23
C VAL A 186 13.60 3.33 5.33
N GLY A 187 14.86 3.52 4.94
CA GLY A 187 15.89 2.51 5.01
C GLY A 187 17.23 3.05 4.55
N PRO A 188 18.29 2.23 4.55
CA PRO A 188 19.61 2.66 4.13
C PRO A 188 19.62 3.06 2.66
N SER A 189 20.47 4.02 2.32
CA SER A 189 20.70 4.36 0.93
C SER A 189 21.50 3.28 0.21
N PRO A 190 21.10 2.88 -1.02
CA PRO A 190 21.96 2.12 -1.92
C PRO A 190 23.21 2.92 -2.28
N SER A 191 24.16 3.07 -1.36
CA SER A 191 25.36 3.88 -1.54
C SER A 191 26.28 3.19 -2.54
N LEU A 192 26.64 3.81 -3.66
CA LEU A 192 27.67 3.29 -4.57
C LEU A 192 28.96 3.02 -3.77
N VAL A 193 29.22 1.75 -3.40
CA VAL A 193 30.51 1.38 -2.79
C VAL A 193 31.51 1.42 -3.93
N ASN A 194 32.35 2.46 -3.96
CA ASN A 194 33.61 2.39 -4.69
C ASN A 194 34.34 1.14 -4.19
N GLY A 195 34.57 0.19 -5.10
CA GLY A 195 34.98 -1.17 -4.80
C GLY A 195 36.05 -1.29 -3.72
N GLY A 196 35.64 -1.78 -2.55
CA GLY A 196 36.54 -2.40 -1.60
C GLY A 196 36.99 -3.74 -2.17
N ALA A 197 38.28 -3.91 -2.38
CA ALA A 197 38.89 -5.10 -2.93
C ALA A 197 38.52 -6.34 -2.10
N VAL A 198 37.61 -7.16 -2.61
CA VAL A 198 37.49 -8.55 -2.18
C VAL A 198 38.53 -9.34 -2.96
N ALA A 199 39.45 -9.96 -2.22
CA ALA A 199 40.55 -10.74 -2.76
C ALA A 199 40.06 -11.74 -3.82
N ALA A 200 40.68 -11.66 -4.99
CA ALA A 200 40.39 -12.51 -6.13
C ALA A 200 40.72 -13.99 -5.83
N THR A 201 39.70 -14.79 -5.51
CA THR A 201 39.75 -16.23 -5.79
C THR A 201 39.34 -16.45 -7.24
N LYS A 202 40.34 -16.78 -8.07
CA LYS A 202 40.21 -17.07 -9.50
C LYS A 202 39.27 -18.26 -9.72
N VAL A 203 38.15 -18.02 -10.41
CA VAL A 203 37.46 -19.03 -11.22
C VAL A 203 37.26 -18.40 -12.60
N PRO A 204 37.75 -19.01 -13.70
CA PRO A 204 37.55 -18.44 -15.03
C PRO A 204 36.25 -18.98 -15.61
N LEU A 205 35.41 -18.13 -16.21
CA LEU A 205 34.61 -18.54 -17.36
C LEU A 205 34.11 -17.35 -18.21
N SER A 206 34.46 -17.43 -19.49
CA SER A 206 33.78 -16.97 -20.71
C SER A 206 33.22 -15.53 -20.84
N THR A 207 33.92 -14.83 -21.74
CA THR A 207 33.54 -13.72 -22.63
C THR A 207 32.06 -13.60 -23.04
N SER A 208 31.42 -12.48 -22.68
CA SER A 208 30.63 -11.65 -23.61
C SER A 208 30.41 -10.23 -23.07
N SER A 209 30.75 -9.26 -23.92
CA SER A 209 30.31 -7.85 -24.07
C SER A 209 30.21 -6.89 -22.86
N PRO A 210 30.66 -5.62 -23.03
CA PRO A 210 30.73 -4.63 -21.95
C PRO A 210 29.42 -3.82 -21.83
N THR A 211 29.03 -3.48 -20.59
CA THR A 211 28.38 -2.21 -20.14
C THR A 211 27.40 -2.40 -18.96
N THR A 212 27.88 -2.83 -17.80
CA THR A 212 27.13 -2.67 -16.53
C THR A 212 28.12 -2.66 -15.36
N ARG A 213 28.50 -1.47 -14.89
CA ARG A 213 29.36 -1.32 -13.69
C ARG A 213 28.69 -0.57 -12.53
N SER A 214 27.36 -0.38 -12.56
CA SER A 214 26.59 0.24 -11.46
C SER A 214 25.35 -0.55 -11.00
N THR A 215 25.16 -1.80 -11.47
CA THR A 215 23.99 -2.65 -11.18
C THR A 215 24.14 -3.53 -9.93
N ALA A 216 25.37 -3.70 -9.42
CA ALA A 216 25.63 -4.73 -8.42
C ALA A 216 24.97 -4.46 -7.07
N LYS A 217 24.84 -3.20 -6.61
CA LYS A 217 24.40 -2.90 -5.24
C LYS A 217 22.88 -2.84 -5.04
N LEU A 218 22.12 -2.28 -5.99
CA LEU A 218 20.65 -2.37 -5.95
C LEU A 218 20.20 -3.83 -6.06
N ALA A 219 20.81 -4.59 -6.98
CA ALA A 219 20.60 -6.04 -7.05
C ALA A 219 21.04 -6.75 -5.77
N TYR A 220 22.11 -6.29 -5.12
CA TYR A 220 22.61 -6.85 -3.85
C TYR A 220 21.65 -6.58 -2.67
N LEU A 221 21.13 -5.36 -2.50
CA LEU A 221 20.13 -5.07 -1.46
C LEU A 221 18.82 -5.81 -1.72
N SER A 222 18.38 -5.88 -2.98
CA SER A 222 17.26 -6.75 -3.37
C SER A 222 17.54 -8.23 -3.08
N SER A 223 18.80 -8.68 -3.17
CA SER A 223 19.19 -10.06 -2.83
C SER A 223 19.35 -10.32 -1.33
N LEU A 224 19.49 -9.27 -0.51
CA LEU A 224 19.53 -9.34 0.95
C LEU A 224 18.17 -9.06 1.60
N GLY A 225 17.20 -8.55 0.83
CA GLY A 225 15.86 -8.21 1.32
C GLY A 225 15.76 -6.85 2.05
N ASP A 226 16.85 -6.07 2.10
CA ASP A 226 16.91 -4.74 2.74
C ASP A 226 16.09 -3.65 2.01
N THR A 227 15.58 -3.94 0.82
CA THR A 227 14.74 -3.04 0.03
C THR A 227 13.29 -3.15 0.50
N ALA A 228 12.65 -2.02 0.77
CA ALA A 228 11.22 -1.92 1.03
C ALA A 228 10.45 -2.36 -0.22
N VAL A 229 9.48 -3.26 -0.06
CA VAL A 229 8.69 -3.83 -1.16
C VAL A 229 7.28 -3.26 -1.21
N ASP A 230 6.73 -2.87 -0.05
CA ASP A 230 5.37 -2.34 0.04
C ASP A 230 5.21 -1.42 1.27
N PHE A 231 4.15 -0.62 1.26
CA PHE A 231 3.70 0.11 2.43
C PHE A 231 2.19 0.33 2.42
N ASP A 232 1.62 0.53 3.60
CA ASP A 232 0.24 0.98 3.75
C ASP A 232 0.07 1.89 4.96
N ILE A 233 -1.04 2.62 5.01
CA ILE A 233 -1.26 3.67 6.01
C ILE A 233 -2.30 3.17 7.04
N ALA A 234 -1.87 3.04 8.29
CA ALA A 234 -2.73 2.64 9.39
C ALA A 234 -3.61 3.79 9.89
N PRO A 235 -4.70 3.50 10.63
CA PRO A 235 -5.55 4.54 11.22
C PRO A 235 -4.76 5.57 12.04
N PRO A 236 -5.21 6.84 12.08
CA PRO A 236 -4.48 7.90 12.74
C PRO A 236 -4.56 7.76 14.25
N ARG A 237 -3.56 8.30 14.94
CA ARG A 237 -3.58 8.47 16.40
C ARG A 237 -3.31 9.91 16.80
N VAL A 238 -3.76 10.28 17.99
CA VAL A 238 -3.52 11.60 18.58
C VAL A 238 -2.37 11.49 19.56
N VAL A 239 -1.27 12.19 19.28
CA VAL A 239 -0.09 12.22 20.14
C VAL A 239 -0.13 13.51 20.97
N SER A 240 -0.02 13.38 22.29
CA SER A 240 0.13 14.53 23.18
C SER A 240 1.54 15.14 22.99
N GLU A 241 1.65 16.47 22.90
CA GLU A 241 2.93 17.20 22.71
C GLU A 241 3.93 17.08 23.89
N GLY A 242 3.85 16.05 24.73
CA GLY A 242 4.67 15.87 25.94
C GLY A 242 5.85 14.90 25.82
N GLY A 243 6.06 14.26 24.67
CA GLY A 243 7.09 13.21 24.52
C GLY A 243 8.30 13.58 23.64
N ALA A 244 8.31 14.75 23.01
CA ALA A 244 9.51 15.26 22.35
C ALA A 244 10.35 15.97 23.41
N ALA A 245 11.26 15.22 24.06
CA ALA A 245 12.37 15.82 24.76
C ALA A 245 13.23 16.56 23.74
N ASP A 246 12.92 17.84 23.54
CA ASP A 246 13.85 18.80 22.95
C ASP A 246 15.00 18.94 23.96
N LEU A 247 16.05 18.14 23.78
CA LEU A 247 17.25 18.16 24.61
C LEU A 247 18.03 19.45 24.33
N THR A 248 17.54 20.56 24.88
CA THR A 248 18.35 21.75 25.08
C THR A 248 18.24 22.20 26.55
N THR A 249 19.28 21.86 27.30
CA THR A 249 19.81 22.61 28.47
C THR A 249 18.84 23.05 29.59
N THR A 250 18.91 22.31 30.71
CA THR A 250 18.96 22.77 32.12
C THR A 250 18.00 23.87 32.60
N THR A 251 17.10 23.54 33.54
CA THR A 251 17.24 23.86 34.98
C THR A 251 16.08 23.27 35.77
N LEU A 252 16.43 22.57 36.85
CA LEU A 252 15.52 22.13 37.90
C LEU A 252 15.09 23.36 38.71
N GLU A 253 13.81 23.52 38.96
CA GLU A 253 13.33 24.24 40.15
C GLU A 253 11.95 23.72 40.58
N ASP A 254 11.84 23.60 41.89
CA ASP A 254 10.90 22.83 42.69
C ASP A 254 9.62 23.61 43.07
N THR A 255 8.61 22.84 43.48
CA THR A 255 7.53 23.20 44.44
C THR A 255 6.42 24.20 44.03
N SER A 256 5.16 23.76 44.09
CA SER A 256 4.30 23.86 45.30
C SER A 256 2.80 23.89 45.00
N TYR A 257 2.05 23.23 45.89
CA TYR A 257 0.59 23.25 45.98
C TYR A 257 0.08 24.60 46.48
N SER A 258 -1.06 25.07 45.95
CA SER A 258 -1.92 26.04 46.65
C SER A 258 -3.38 25.89 46.23
N THR A 259 -4.26 25.81 47.23
CA THR A 259 -5.71 25.66 47.16
C THR A 259 -6.41 27.02 47.36
N THR A 260 -7.59 27.17 46.76
CA THR A 260 -8.69 28.12 47.04
C THR A 260 -8.56 29.61 46.69
N GLY A 261 -9.60 30.13 46.02
CA GLY A 261 -9.86 31.58 45.88
C GLY A 261 -10.75 31.89 44.68
N GLY A 262 -12.05 32.12 44.90
CA GLY A 262 -13.02 32.46 43.87
C GLY A 262 -12.80 33.84 43.23
N GLY A 263 -13.13 33.93 41.95
CA GLY A 263 -13.15 35.18 41.19
C GLY A 263 -13.66 34.93 39.77
N HIS A 264 -14.91 35.32 39.50
CA HIS A 264 -15.47 35.31 38.15
C HIS A 264 -14.73 36.31 37.27
N SER A 265 -13.87 35.82 36.39
CA SER A 265 -13.37 36.56 35.24
C SER A 265 -13.63 35.74 33.98
N PHE A 266 -14.31 36.34 33.00
CA PHE A 266 -14.54 35.80 31.67
C PHE A 266 -13.22 35.30 31.07
N ALA A 267 -13.03 33.98 31.09
CA ALA A 267 -11.93 33.33 30.40
C ALA A 267 -12.20 33.38 28.90
N GLN A 268 -11.30 34.03 28.16
CA GLN A 268 -11.14 33.78 26.72
C GLN A 268 -11.05 32.27 26.48
N PRO A 269 -11.54 31.74 25.34
CA PRO A 269 -11.38 30.34 25.03
C PRO A 269 -9.89 30.02 25.00
N LYS A 270 -9.40 29.34 26.04
CA LYS A 270 -8.10 28.67 26.01
C LYS A 270 -8.16 27.78 24.79
N LYS A 271 -7.30 28.05 23.79
CA LYS A 271 -6.99 27.06 22.76
C LYS A 271 -6.66 25.78 23.52
N SER A 272 -7.53 24.77 23.42
CA SER A 272 -7.17 23.42 23.82
C SER A 272 -5.87 23.12 23.09
N LYS A 273 -4.81 22.76 23.81
CA LYS A 273 -3.61 22.17 23.21
C LYS A 273 -4.07 20.89 22.53
N GLY A 274 -4.48 20.99 21.27
CA GLY A 274 -4.94 19.85 20.48
C GLY A 274 -3.74 18.96 20.23
N GLY A 275 -3.86 17.67 20.52
CA GLY A 275 -2.80 16.71 20.21
C GLY A 275 -2.51 16.70 18.72
N LYS A 276 -1.26 16.42 18.35
CA LYS A 276 -0.83 16.31 16.96
C LYS A 276 -1.35 14.98 16.41
N ILE A 277 -2.03 15.02 15.26
CA ILE A 277 -2.47 13.81 14.56
C ILE A 277 -1.28 13.25 13.78
N GLU A 278 -0.96 11.98 14.00
CA GLU A 278 0.07 11.26 13.26
C GLU A 278 -0.53 10.00 12.62
N TRP A 279 -0.09 9.69 11.40
CA TRP A 279 -0.48 8.49 10.66
C TRP A 279 0.69 7.52 10.68
N PRO A 280 0.53 6.31 11.26
CA PRO A 280 1.53 5.26 11.16
C PRO A 280 1.56 4.70 9.73
N ILE A 281 2.67 4.87 9.04
CA ILE A 281 2.91 4.29 7.71
C ILE A 281 3.71 3.01 7.93
N VAL A 282 3.06 1.86 7.73
CA VAL A 282 3.65 0.53 7.91
C VAL A 282 4.40 0.16 6.63
N ILE A 283 5.69 -0.15 6.75
CA ILE A 283 6.61 -0.39 5.63
C ILE A 283 7.12 -1.82 5.74
N LEU A 284 6.95 -2.61 4.69
CA LEU A 284 7.43 -3.98 4.57
C LEU A 284 8.70 -4.02 3.72
N ARG A 285 9.73 -4.71 4.20
CA ARG A 285 10.93 -5.05 3.43
C ARG A 285 10.87 -6.48 2.90
N GLY A 286 11.68 -6.74 1.87
CA GLY A 286 11.70 -8.04 1.19
C GLY A 286 12.10 -9.19 2.11
N ASP A 287 12.96 -8.91 3.10
CA ASP A 287 13.39 -9.84 4.15
C ASP A 287 12.31 -10.11 5.23
N GLY A 288 11.12 -9.53 5.12
CA GLY A 288 10.04 -9.67 6.09
C GLY A 288 10.11 -8.70 7.27
N ASN A 289 11.15 -7.86 7.37
CA ASN A 289 11.22 -6.86 8.41
C ASN A 289 10.17 -5.76 8.20
N VAL A 290 9.49 -5.38 9.28
CA VAL A 290 8.47 -4.33 9.28
C VAL A 290 8.98 -3.09 10.02
N TYR A 291 8.76 -1.93 9.42
CA TYR A 291 9.09 -0.62 9.98
C TYR A 291 7.83 0.24 10.04
N ILE A 292 7.80 1.22 10.93
CA ILE A 292 6.71 2.19 11.04
C ILE A 292 7.27 3.60 10.96
N LEU A 293 6.78 4.36 9.99
CA LEU A 293 7.07 5.78 9.85
C LEU A 293 5.86 6.58 10.35
N CYS A 294 5.97 7.21 11.51
CA CYS A 294 4.94 8.09 12.03
C CYS A 294 5.08 9.48 11.38
N ALA A 295 4.10 9.83 10.54
CA ALA A 295 4.08 11.10 9.81
C ALA A 295 2.67 11.67 9.70
N GLY A 296 2.55 12.99 9.80
CA GLY A 296 1.42 13.72 9.21
C GLY A 296 1.78 14.20 7.79
N ILE A 297 0.79 14.70 7.06
CA ILE A 297 0.97 15.12 5.67
C ILE A 297 2.02 16.22 5.48
N ASP A 298 2.14 17.12 6.46
CA ASP A 298 3.10 18.24 6.51
C ASP A 298 4.33 17.95 7.38
N THR A 299 4.62 16.68 7.69
CA THR A 299 5.72 16.33 8.60
C THR A 299 7.07 16.37 7.87
N ASP A 300 7.88 17.38 8.17
CA ASP A 300 9.23 17.51 7.63
C ASP A 300 10.18 16.40 8.09
N ARG A 301 10.10 16.03 9.37
CA ARG A 301 10.97 15.03 10.01
C ARG A 301 10.14 13.95 10.69
N PRO A 302 9.71 12.92 9.95
CA PRO A 302 8.94 11.82 10.52
C PRO A 302 9.81 10.93 11.43
N LYS A 303 9.15 10.22 12.34
CA LYS A 303 9.82 9.25 13.22
C LYS A 303 9.78 7.88 12.57
N LEU A 304 10.93 7.36 12.16
CA LEU A 304 11.05 5.98 11.67
C LEU A 304 11.38 5.05 12.84
N GLN A 305 10.60 4.00 13.00
CA GLN A 305 10.76 2.96 14.01
C GLN A 305 10.96 1.61 13.30
N GLY A 306 11.80 0.75 13.86
CA GLY A 306 11.93 -0.64 13.43
C GLY A 306 13.37 -1.18 13.38
N PRO A 307 13.55 -2.45 12.96
CA PRO A 307 12.47 -3.39 12.67
C PRO A 307 11.63 -3.67 13.94
N ILE A 308 10.31 -3.62 13.82
CA ILE A 308 9.42 -3.90 14.95
C ILE A 308 9.38 -5.39 15.24
N SER A 309 9.12 -5.76 16.49
CA SER A 309 9.03 -7.18 16.87
C SER A 309 7.81 -7.83 16.23
N ILE A 310 7.98 -9.03 15.68
CA ILE A 310 6.88 -9.89 15.21
C ILE A 310 6.80 -11.09 16.16
N LEU A 311 5.62 -11.31 16.75
CA LEU A 311 5.37 -12.34 17.75
C LEU A 311 4.38 -13.39 17.23
N PRO A 312 4.53 -14.68 17.61
CA PRO A 312 5.64 -15.22 18.40
C PRO A 312 6.96 -15.26 17.63
N GLN A 313 8.08 -15.02 18.32
CA GLN A 313 9.42 -15.22 17.74
C GLN A 313 9.74 -16.71 17.72
N VAL A 314 9.65 -17.31 16.54
CA VAL A 314 10.05 -18.70 16.29
C VAL A 314 10.94 -18.69 15.07
N ASP A 315 12.00 -19.50 15.10
CA ASP A 315 12.92 -19.64 13.97
C ASP A 315 12.13 -19.97 12.68
N ASP A 316 12.40 -19.23 11.60
CA ASP A 316 11.82 -19.40 10.27
C ASP A 316 10.30 -19.19 10.11
N ASN A 317 9.63 -18.51 11.04
CA ASN A 317 8.15 -18.43 11.06
C ASN A 317 7.50 -17.45 10.05
N TYR A 318 8.25 -16.48 9.52
CA TYR A 318 7.70 -15.36 8.71
C TYR A 318 8.42 -15.11 7.37
N GLY A 319 9.13 -16.12 6.87
CA GLY A 319 9.77 -16.10 5.54
C GLY A 319 10.81 -15.00 5.34
N LEU A 320 11.38 -14.95 4.13
CA LEU A 320 12.36 -13.95 3.69
C LEU A 320 12.06 -13.44 2.27
N ASP A 321 10.86 -13.72 1.76
CA ASP A 321 10.38 -13.42 0.41
C ASP A 321 9.05 -12.66 0.44
N SER A 322 8.93 -11.79 1.43
CA SER A 322 7.83 -10.85 1.60
C SER A 322 7.68 -9.96 0.37
N CYS A 323 6.44 -9.79 -0.11
CA CYS A 323 6.18 -9.11 -1.38
C CYS A 323 5.03 -8.09 -1.33
N TRP A 324 4.13 -8.15 -0.35
CA TRP A 324 3.01 -7.22 -0.26
C TRP A 324 2.46 -7.08 1.16
N LEU A 325 1.90 -5.90 1.46
CA LEU A 325 1.29 -5.55 2.73
C LEU A 325 -0.03 -4.80 2.52
N VAL A 326 -1.04 -5.13 3.33
CA VAL A 326 -2.26 -4.31 3.42
C VAL A 326 -2.67 -4.14 4.88
N VAL A 327 -3.11 -2.93 5.22
CA VAL A 327 -3.71 -2.61 6.51
C VAL A 327 -5.23 -2.69 6.37
N VAL A 328 -5.85 -3.51 7.21
CA VAL A 328 -7.28 -3.54 7.43
C VAL A 328 -7.58 -2.70 8.68
N PRO A 329 -8.44 -1.66 8.58
CA PRO A 329 -8.68 -0.71 9.66
C PRO A 329 -9.61 -1.26 10.76
N SER A 330 -9.42 -2.52 11.16
CA SER A 330 -10.08 -3.12 12.32
C SER A 330 -9.60 -2.46 13.62
N LEU A 331 -10.21 -2.83 14.75
CA LEU A 331 -9.83 -2.36 16.08
C LEU A 331 -9.41 -3.57 16.94
N PRO A 332 -8.11 -3.72 17.27
CA PRO A 332 -6.93 -3.02 16.72
C PRO A 332 -6.71 -3.29 15.22
N PRO A 333 -5.90 -2.47 14.51
CA PRO A 333 -5.65 -2.64 13.07
C PRO A 333 -5.02 -3.99 12.76
N THR A 334 -5.50 -4.64 11.70
CA THR A 334 -4.96 -5.92 11.23
C THR A 334 -4.05 -5.68 10.04
N ILE A 335 -2.83 -6.18 10.12
CA ILE A 335 -1.83 -6.18 9.05
C ILE A 335 -1.82 -7.54 8.39
N ILE A 336 -1.92 -7.56 7.06
CA ILE A 336 -1.77 -8.77 6.27
C ILE A 336 -0.47 -8.65 5.48
N ILE A 337 0.44 -9.59 5.69
CA ILE A 337 1.74 -9.69 5.00
C ILE A 337 1.69 -10.89 4.07
N ALA A 338 2.02 -10.72 2.80
CA ALA A 338 2.10 -11.81 1.83
C ALA A 338 3.55 -12.14 1.45
N GLU A 339 3.85 -13.43 1.40
CA GLU A 339 5.08 -14.00 0.86
C GLU A 339 4.87 -14.47 -0.58
N SER A 340 5.95 -14.51 -1.36
CA SER A 340 5.91 -15.05 -2.74
C SER A 340 5.68 -16.57 -2.76
N SER A 341 5.83 -17.23 -1.62
CA SER A 341 5.63 -18.67 -1.38
C SER A 341 4.17 -19.13 -1.41
N GLY A 342 3.19 -18.22 -1.31
CA GLY A 342 1.78 -18.58 -1.13
C GLY A 342 1.22 -18.23 0.25
N LYS A 343 2.08 -17.86 1.21
CA LYS A 343 1.66 -17.60 2.59
C LYS A 343 1.18 -16.17 2.78
N THR A 344 0.17 -16.02 3.62
CA THR A 344 -0.33 -14.74 4.11
C THR A 344 -0.42 -14.78 5.63
N HIS A 345 0.24 -13.85 6.31
CA HIS A 345 0.25 -13.74 7.77
C HIS A 345 -0.75 -12.68 8.21
N HIS A 346 -1.65 -13.04 9.13
CA HIS A 346 -2.61 -12.11 9.73
C HIS A 346 -2.12 -11.69 11.11
N ALA A 347 -1.79 -10.41 11.27
CA ALA A 347 -1.20 -9.89 12.48
C ALA A 347 -1.97 -8.68 13.02
N LEU A 348 -2.13 -8.57 14.33
CA LEU A 348 -2.60 -7.34 14.96
C LEU A 348 -1.43 -6.37 15.15
N LEU A 349 -1.63 -5.12 14.77
CA LEU A 349 -0.71 -4.02 15.09
C LEU A 349 -1.08 -3.46 16.47
N LEU A 350 -0.19 -3.63 17.44
CA LEU A 350 -0.41 -3.28 18.84
C LEU A 350 0.63 -2.29 19.32
N GLU A 351 0.22 -1.37 20.20
CA GLU A 351 1.14 -0.44 20.87
C GLU A 351 1.86 -1.15 22.03
N GLU A 352 3.15 -0.87 22.21
CA GLU A 352 3.95 -1.37 23.32
C GLU A 352 3.75 -0.45 24.54
N GLU A 353 3.27 -0.99 25.67
CA GLU A 353 2.95 -0.21 26.89
C GLU A 353 4.18 0.52 27.47
N SER A 354 5.36 -0.07 27.31
CA SER A 354 6.64 0.52 27.69
C SER A 354 7.65 0.25 26.58
N PRO A 355 7.77 1.15 25.59
CA PRO A 355 8.83 1.06 24.59
C PRO A 355 10.13 0.93 25.36
N ALA A 356 10.83 -0.20 25.24
CA ALA A 356 12.12 -0.36 25.91
C ALA A 356 12.97 0.87 25.59
N GLU A 357 13.61 1.49 26.59
CA GLU A 357 14.52 2.63 26.41
C GLU A 357 15.74 2.20 25.57
N ARG A 358 15.53 1.91 24.30
CA ARG A 358 16.56 1.57 23.33
C ARG A 358 16.99 2.90 22.74
N SER A 359 18.25 3.26 22.97
CA SER A 359 18.88 4.45 22.41
C SER A 359 18.61 4.57 20.90
N LEU A 360 18.47 5.81 20.40
CA LEU A 360 18.41 6.09 18.97
C LEU A 360 19.53 5.34 18.25
N THR A 361 19.18 4.56 17.22
CA THR A 361 20.18 3.89 16.40
C THR A 361 20.39 4.71 15.14
N GLU A 362 21.55 5.38 15.05
CA GLU A 362 21.98 6.07 13.84
C GLU A 362 22.72 5.08 12.94
N LEU A 363 22.11 4.68 11.81
CA LEU A 363 22.78 3.82 10.83
C LEU A 363 23.60 4.64 9.82
N ASP A 364 23.13 5.85 9.49
CA ASP A 364 23.83 6.84 8.68
C ASP A 364 23.37 8.27 9.06
N SER A 365 24.03 9.31 8.57
CA SER A 365 23.70 10.72 8.89
C SER A 365 22.29 11.17 8.47
N SER A 366 21.54 10.34 7.74
CA SER A 366 20.21 10.60 7.21
C SER A 366 19.12 9.64 7.70
N LEU A 367 19.48 8.60 8.46
CA LEU A 367 18.60 7.53 8.90
C LEU A 367 18.75 7.31 10.41
N VAL A 368 17.81 7.86 11.16
CA VAL A 368 17.70 7.73 12.61
C VAL A 368 16.52 6.84 12.93
N LEU A 369 16.77 5.74 13.67
CA LEU A 369 15.71 4.85 14.16
C LEU A 369 15.33 5.24 15.59
N TYR A 370 14.04 5.49 15.78
CA TYR A 370 13.41 5.76 17.06
C TYR A 370 13.02 4.44 17.75
N PRO A 371 12.87 4.45 19.09
CA PRO A 371 12.32 3.31 19.82
C PRO A 371 11.01 2.84 19.20
N CYS A 372 10.85 1.52 19.08
CA CYS A 372 9.62 0.92 18.60
C CYS A 372 8.53 1.11 19.66
N GLU A 373 7.44 1.77 19.27
CA GLU A 373 6.23 1.90 20.08
C GLU A 373 5.19 0.84 19.69
N TRP A 374 5.56 -0.07 18.78
CA TRP A 374 4.66 -1.02 18.16
C TRP A 374 5.31 -2.39 18.02
N TYR A 375 4.47 -3.41 18.01
CA TYR A 375 4.83 -4.77 17.63
C TYR A 375 3.68 -5.42 16.85
N LEU A 376 3.98 -6.49 16.13
CA LEU A 376 2.99 -7.31 15.46
C LEU A 376 2.73 -8.58 16.27
N GLN A 377 1.47 -8.88 16.54
CA GLN A 377 1.03 -10.16 17.07
C GLN A 377 0.38 -10.97 15.95
N VAL A 378 1.12 -11.93 15.40
CA VAL A 378 0.58 -12.85 14.39
C VAL A 378 -0.41 -13.79 15.07
N LEU A 379 -1.61 -13.88 14.50
CA LEU A 379 -2.70 -14.75 14.96
C LEU A 379 -2.70 -16.06 14.19
N GLU A 380 -2.49 -16.00 12.88
CA GLU A 380 -2.50 -17.16 12.00
C GLU A 380 -1.72 -16.88 10.71
N THR A 381 -1.40 -17.96 9.99
CA THR A 381 -0.85 -17.95 8.64
C THR A 381 -1.77 -18.77 7.75
N VAL A 382 -2.25 -18.17 6.66
CA VAL A 382 -3.06 -18.82 5.64
C VAL A 382 -2.18 -19.09 4.42
N GLU A 383 -2.10 -20.36 4.01
CA GLU A 383 -1.38 -20.80 2.82
C GLU A 383 -2.33 -20.91 1.62
N LEU A 384 -2.00 -20.22 0.54
CA LEU A 384 -2.78 -20.18 -0.69
C LEU A 384 -2.29 -21.24 -1.68
N GLU A 385 -3.23 -21.90 -2.35
CA GLU A 385 -2.91 -22.84 -3.42
C GLU A 385 -2.52 -22.08 -4.71
N LEU A 386 -1.23 -22.04 -5.04
CA LEU A 386 -0.72 -21.31 -6.21
C LEU A 386 -0.83 -22.09 -7.54
N GLY A 387 -2.03 -22.61 -7.85
CA GLY A 387 -2.37 -23.31 -9.09
C GLY A 387 -2.85 -24.75 -8.88
N LEU A 388 -3.45 -25.37 -9.90
CA LEU A 388 -3.93 -26.75 -9.84
C LEU A 388 -2.76 -27.74 -9.91
N ALA A 389 -2.71 -28.71 -9.00
CA ALA A 389 -1.68 -29.75 -8.96
C ALA A 389 -1.67 -30.59 -10.25
N GLY A 390 -0.64 -30.40 -11.09
CA GLY A 390 -0.42 -31.14 -12.33
C GLY A 390 1.00 -31.70 -12.44
N VAL A 391 1.14 -33.02 -12.21
CA VAL A 391 2.20 -34.00 -12.55
C VAL A 391 3.68 -33.71 -12.21
N ASP A 392 4.10 -32.48 -11.91
CA ASP A 392 5.49 -32.18 -11.49
C ASP A 392 5.54 -31.59 -10.07
N GLU A 393 5.38 -32.46 -9.07
CA GLU A 393 5.46 -32.16 -7.62
C GLU A 393 6.85 -31.68 -7.14
N ALA A 394 7.81 -31.46 -8.04
CA ALA A 394 9.23 -31.24 -7.69
C ALA A 394 9.64 -29.77 -7.56
N ARG A 395 8.79 -28.79 -7.90
CA ARG A 395 9.10 -27.35 -7.74
C ARG A 395 7.94 -26.61 -7.11
N THR A 396 8.14 -26.12 -5.88
CA THR A 396 7.27 -25.13 -5.24
C THR A 396 7.18 -23.90 -6.14
N TYR A 397 6.03 -23.68 -6.76
CA TYR A 397 5.81 -22.51 -7.60
C TYR A 397 5.71 -21.27 -6.71
N SER A 398 6.54 -20.26 -6.97
CA SER A 398 6.47 -18.96 -6.28
C SER A 398 6.17 -17.85 -7.26
N CYS A 399 5.43 -16.85 -6.79
CA CYS A 399 5.15 -15.62 -7.52
C CYS A 399 4.75 -14.51 -6.55
N PRO A 400 5.00 -13.23 -6.88
CA PRO A 400 4.48 -12.12 -6.08
C PRO A 400 2.96 -12.23 -5.92
N ILE A 401 2.50 -12.06 -4.68
CA ILE A 401 1.08 -12.07 -4.32
C ILE A 401 0.67 -10.64 -4.01
N HIS A 402 -0.33 -10.15 -4.71
CA HIS A 402 -0.87 -8.82 -4.47
C HIS A 402 -2.13 -8.93 -3.62
N LEU A 403 -2.27 -8.02 -2.65
CA LEU A 403 -3.43 -7.99 -1.77
C LEU A 403 -4.30 -6.76 -2.04
N LYS A 404 -5.61 -6.96 -1.94
CA LYS A 404 -6.60 -5.88 -2.03
C LYS A 404 -7.68 -6.07 -0.97
N ARG A 405 -7.82 -5.08 -0.09
CA ARG A 405 -8.88 -5.05 0.92
C ARG A 405 -10.27 -4.99 0.29
N ASP A 406 -11.24 -5.64 0.94
CA ASP A 406 -12.65 -5.41 0.64
C ASP A 406 -13.12 -4.17 1.41
N LEU A 407 -13.54 -3.13 0.67
CA LEU A 407 -14.00 -1.87 1.27
C LEU A 407 -15.36 -1.99 1.97
N LEU A 408 -16.11 -3.06 1.72
CA LEU A 408 -17.44 -3.29 2.28
C LEU A 408 -17.44 -4.35 3.38
N ASN A 409 -16.33 -5.07 3.55
CA ASN A 409 -16.23 -6.15 4.51
C ASN A 409 -14.80 -6.23 5.07
N GLU A 410 -14.60 -5.71 6.28
CA GLU A 410 -13.30 -5.74 6.97
C GLU A 410 -12.84 -7.16 7.32
N SER A 411 -13.75 -8.14 7.30
CA SER A 411 -13.43 -9.56 7.48
C SER A 411 -13.01 -10.24 6.17
N ARG A 412 -12.76 -9.50 5.07
CA ARG A 412 -12.38 -10.08 3.78
C ARG A 412 -11.33 -9.26 3.05
N TYR A 413 -10.42 -9.97 2.40
CA TYR A 413 -9.54 -9.39 1.39
C TYR A 413 -9.40 -10.35 0.21
N PHE A 414 -8.78 -9.86 -0.85
CA PHE A 414 -8.50 -10.60 -2.06
C PHE A 414 -6.99 -10.71 -2.26
N ALA A 415 -6.51 -11.91 -2.58
CA ALA A 415 -5.14 -12.16 -2.96
C ALA A 415 -5.12 -12.56 -4.44
N TYR A 416 -4.34 -11.88 -5.27
CA TYR A 416 -4.27 -12.16 -6.70
C TYR A 416 -2.83 -12.21 -7.18
N HIS A 417 -2.59 -13.13 -8.11
CA HIS A 417 -1.28 -13.47 -8.61
C HIS A 417 -1.41 -14.13 -9.99
N ASN A 418 -0.27 -14.52 -10.58
CA ASN A 418 -0.23 -15.05 -11.94
C ASN A 418 -1.01 -16.37 -12.15
N ALA A 419 -1.32 -17.11 -11.08
CA ALA A 419 -2.07 -18.37 -11.17
C ALA A 419 -3.56 -18.22 -10.83
N GLY A 420 -3.98 -17.08 -10.28
CA GLY A 420 -5.38 -16.89 -9.93
C GLY A 420 -5.69 -15.76 -8.96
N LEU A 421 -6.92 -15.80 -8.47
CA LEU A 421 -7.52 -14.89 -7.50
C LEU A 421 -8.16 -15.72 -6.38
N HIS A 422 -7.81 -15.41 -5.14
CA HIS A 422 -8.39 -15.95 -3.93
C HIS A 422 -9.19 -14.87 -3.19
N ALA A 423 -10.31 -15.26 -2.61
CA ALA A 423 -11.00 -14.50 -1.58
C ALA A 423 -10.66 -15.11 -0.23
N VAL A 424 -10.10 -14.32 0.68
CA VAL A 424 -9.73 -14.77 2.02
C VAL A 424 -10.65 -14.09 3.04
N THR A 425 -11.34 -14.90 3.83
CA THR A 425 -12.23 -14.44 4.90
C THR A 425 -11.53 -14.62 6.24
N MET A 426 -11.33 -13.50 6.95
CA MET A 426 -10.71 -13.42 8.26
C MET A 426 -11.74 -13.68 9.37
N ASP A 427 -11.96 -14.94 9.72
CA ASP A 427 -13.06 -15.32 10.63
C ASP A 427 -12.83 -14.84 12.09
N PHE A 428 -11.57 -14.61 12.51
CA PHE A 428 -11.23 -14.09 13.85
C PHE A 428 -11.70 -12.65 14.09
N THR A 429 -11.92 -11.85 13.04
CA THR A 429 -12.30 -10.42 13.17
C THR A 429 -13.59 -10.23 13.95
N ARG A 430 -14.55 -11.17 13.84
CA ARG A 430 -15.80 -11.13 14.62
C ARG A 430 -15.53 -11.32 16.11
N GLN A 431 -14.62 -12.22 16.47
CA GLN A 431 -14.25 -12.46 17.86
C GLN A 431 -13.50 -11.26 18.44
N LEU A 432 -12.70 -10.58 17.61
CA LEU A 432 -12.00 -9.35 17.99
C LEU A 432 -12.99 -8.22 18.34
N VAL A 433 -13.98 -7.98 17.48
CA VAL A 433 -15.02 -6.96 17.74
C VAL A 433 -15.80 -7.28 19.01
N GLN A 434 -16.21 -8.54 19.19
CA GLN A 434 -16.92 -8.97 20.41
C GLN A 434 -16.08 -8.79 21.67
N PHE A 435 -14.77 -9.03 21.59
CA PHE A 435 -13.86 -8.83 22.72
C PHE A 435 -13.75 -7.34 23.09
N VAL A 436 -13.62 -6.45 22.11
CA VAL A 436 -13.52 -5.00 22.34
C VAL A 436 -14.83 -4.41 22.89
N GLU A 437 -15.99 -4.94 22.49
CA GLU A 437 -17.30 -4.47 22.98
C GLU A 437 -17.65 -4.97 24.39
N ASN A 438 -17.05 -6.06 24.85
CA ASN A 438 -17.34 -6.66 26.16
C ASN A 438 -16.45 -6.05 27.27
N ASP A 439 -16.95 -4.98 27.91
CA ASP A 439 -16.25 -4.21 28.95
C ASP A 439 -16.13 -4.94 30.31
N ASP A 440 -16.95 -5.99 30.53
CA ASP A 440 -17.16 -6.60 31.86
C ASP A 440 -16.12 -7.68 32.27
N ASP A 441 -15.28 -8.18 31.34
CA ASP A 441 -14.41 -9.37 31.56
C ASP A 441 -12.90 -9.10 31.35
N LEU A 442 -12.48 -7.83 31.35
CA LEU A 442 -11.10 -7.42 31.02
C LEU A 442 -10.02 -7.90 32.01
N ASN A 443 -10.40 -8.52 33.13
CA ASN A 443 -9.47 -8.73 34.23
C ASN A 443 -8.64 -10.02 34.21
N GLU A 444 -8.76 -10.95 33.24
CA GLU A 444 -7.83 -12.12 33.25
C GLU A 444 -7.77 -13.04 32.00
N LYS A 445 -8.46 -12.74 30.89
CA LYS A 445 -8.46 -13.66 29.72
C LYS A 445 -8.19 -12.94 28.40
N TYR A 446 -7.05 -13.27 27.79
CA TYR A 446 -6.81 -13.00 26.38
C TYR A 446 -7.90 -13.67 25.52
N PRO A 447 -8.38 -13.02 24.44
CA PRO A 447 -9.35 -13.62 23.55
C PRO A 447 -8.73 -14.87 22.91
N LEU A 448 -9.41 -16.01 23.07
CA LEU A 448 -9.04 -17.25 22.38
C LEU A 448 -9.64 -17.21 20.97
N PHE A 449 -8.77 -16.92 19.99
CA PHE A 449 -9.17 -16.91 18.59
C PHE A 449 -9.24 -18.34 18.04
N ASN A 450 -10.40 -18.97 18.19
CA ASN A 450 -10.60 -20.37 17.80
C ASN A 450 -11.15 -20.54 16.38
N SER A 451 -11.55 -19.45 15.71
CA SER A 451 -12.01 -19.48 14.33
C SER A 451 -10.82 -19.33 13.38
N GLN A 452 -10.62 -20.31 12.52
CA GLN A 452 -9.61 -20.26 11.46
C GLN A 452 -10.15 -19.54 10.24
N SER A 453 -9.32 -18.70 9.63
CA SER A 453 -9.68 -18.08 8.36
C SER A 453 -9.71 -19.07 7.22
N ARG A 454 -10.46 -18.70 6.17
CA ARG A 454 -10.61 -19.53 4.97
C ARG A 454 -10.20 -18.78 3.72
N ALA A 455 -9.52 -19.47 2.81
CA ALA A 455 -9.19 -18.99 1.48
C ALA A 455 -9.97 -19.78 0.43
N GLU A 456 -10.68 -19.09 -0.45
CA GLU A 456 -11.50 -19.67 -1.51
C GLU A 456 -10.93 -19.25 -2.87
N TYR A 457 -10.74 -20.21 -3.77
CA TYR A 457 -10.32 -19.96 -5.14
C TYR A 457 -11.49 -19.37 -5.96
N VAL A 458 -11.38 -18.11 -6.37
CA VAL A 458 -12.45 -17.41 -7.13
C VAL A 458 -12.23 -17.56 -8.64
N VAL A 459 -10.99 -17.41 -9.10
CA VAL A 459 -10.62 -17.55 -10.52
C VAL A 459 -9.27 -18.25 -10.60
N CYS A 460 -9.22 -19.43 -11.20
CA CYS A 460 -7.97 -20.13 -11.52
C CYS A 460 -7.61 -19.95 -12.99
N THR A 461 -6.38 -19.53 -13.26
CA THR A 461 -5.87 -19.28 -14.62
C THR A 461 -4.90 -20.36 -15.10
N LYS A 462 -4.58 -21.34 -14.25
CA LYS A 462 -3.66 -22.45 -14.54
C LYS A 462 -4.32 -23.81 -14.38
#